data_AF-A0A3A8YJ96-F1
#
_entry.id   AF-A0A3A8YJ96-F1
#
_cell.length_a   1.000
_cell.length_b   1.000
_cell.length_c   1.000
_cell.angle_alpha   90.00
_cell.angle_beta   90.00
_cell.angle_gamma   90.00
#
_symmetry.space_group_name_H-M   'P 1'
#
loop_
_entity.id
_entity.type
_entity.pdbx_description
1 polymer ?
#
loop_
_entity_poly.entity_id
_entity_poly.type
_entity_poly.pdbx_seq_one_letter_code
_entity_poly.pdbx_strand_id
1 'polypeptide(L)'
;MIKSNTIHRIDGKAISDKEIPNLIQIGYENAVKAEENSKFHRTEREEELSAQFMLKYSYELDAYINQFESLYEKAYQTKNLSDKIDLLNETVKSFERARKFCYSKGKGGTIFFQDMYEYLHNSNNQCFSYLDNIKSSLDAAIYQKDVVIPNIMDVITQNDGIYQSKIYQFLPDINRTVVQHTLKDLEADDKISRIKKGNSYELHVKNE
;
A
#
# COMPACT_ATOMS: atom_id res chain seq x y z
N MET A 1 10.83 -36.27 11.33
CA MET A 1 10.37 -35.96 12.70
C MET A 1 9.57 -34.67 12.63
N ILE A 2 8.23 -34.76 12.70
CA ILE A 2 7.36 -33.59 12.75
C ILE A 2 7.46 -33.05 14.17
N LYS A 3 8.02 -31.85 14.36
CA LYS A 3 8.00 -31.18 15.67
C LYS A 3 6.53 -30.87 15.98
N SER A 4 5.95 -31.59 16.94
CA SER A 4 4.66 -31.26 17.52
C SER A 4 4.80 -29.90 18.21
N ASN A 5 4.16 -28.86 17.67
CA ASN A 5 4.02 -27.58 18.37
C ASN A 5 3.13 -27.83 19.59
N THR A 6 3.75 -28.10 20.73
CA THR A 6 3.03 -28.36 21.97
C THR A 6 2.64 -27.00 22.55
N ILE A 7 1.35 -26.68 22.52
CA ILE A 7 0.82 -25.45 23.10
C ILE A 7 0.82 -25.63 24.63
N HIS A 8 1.57 -24.80 25.35
CA HIS A 8 1.67 -24.83 26.81
C HIS A 8 0.84 -23.71 27.43
N ARG A 9 0.39 -23.94 28.67
CA ARG A 9 -0.16 -22.89 29.54
C ARG A 9 0.91 -21.84 29.84
N ILE A 10 0.50 -20.63 30.24
CA ILE A 10 1.39 -19.53 30.65
C ILE A 10 2.29 -19.94 31.85
N ASP A 11 1.82 -20.88 32.68
CA ASP A 11 2.59 -21.47 33.79
C ASP A 11 3.50 -22.65 33.40
N GLY A 12 3.68 -22.89 32.09
CA GLY A 12 4.55 -23.94 31.55
C GLY A 12 3.99 -25.36 31.64
N LYS A 13 2.80 -25.55 32.22
CA LYS A 13 2.16 -26.88 32.31
C LYS A 13 1.52 -27.29 30.99
N ALA A 14 1.46 -28.60 30.75
CA ALA A 14 0.69 -29.15 29.63
C ALA A 14 -0.81 -28.87 29.81
N ILE A 15 -1.50 -28.60 28.71
CA ILE A 15 -2.96 -28.55 28.68
C ILE A 15 -3.47 -29.98 28.87
N SER A 16 -4.32 -30.21 29.85
CA SER A 16 -4.95 -31.51 30.09
C SER A 16 -6.22 -31.68 29.26
N ASP A 17 -6.59 -32.93 28.94
CA ASP A 17 -7.80 -33.24 28.18
C ASP A 17 -9.09 -32.71 28.83
N LYS A 18 -9.08 -32.55 30.17
CA LYS A 18 -10.20 -31.99 30.93
C LYS A 18 -10.37 -30.48 30.71
N GLU A 19 -9.31 -29.78 30.32
CA GLU A 19 -9.32 -28.34 30.08
C GLU A 19 -9.72 -28.00 28.64
N ILE A 20 -9.55 -28.94 27.70
CA ILE A 20 -9.84 -28.75 26.26
C ILE A 20 -11.26 -28.20 26.03
N PRO A 21 -12.35 -28.77 26.60
CA PRO A 21 -13.70 -28.25 26.37
C PRO A 21 -13.87 -26.79 26.84
N ASN A 22 -13.28 -26.44 27.97
CA ASN A 22 -13.35 -25.08 28.51
C ASN A 22 -12.54 -24.09 27.64
N LEU A 23 -11.37 -24.50 27.15
CA LEU A 23 -10.56 -23.68 26.26
C LEU A 23 -11.25 -23.44 24.90
N ILE A 24 -11.94 -24.46 24.37
CA ILE A 24 -12.77 -24.31 23.16
C ILE A 24 -13.90 -23.32 23.42
N GLN A 25 -14.60 -23.45 24.55
CA GLN A 25 -15.70 -22.54 24.91
C GLN A 25 -15.21 -21.09 25.07
N ILE A 26 -14.09 -20.87 25.77
CA ILE A 26 -13.47 -19.55 25.92
C ILE A 26 -13.05 -18.99 24.54
N GLY A 27 -12.45 -19.83 23.69
CA GLY A 27 -12.08 -19.46 22.33
C GLY A 27 -13.30 -19.04 21.49
N TYR A 28 -14.39 -19.80 21.60
CA TYR A 28 -15.66 -19.50 20.94
C TYR A 28 -16.27 -18.20 21.45
N GLU A 29 -16.39 -18.01 22.76
CA GLU A 29 -16.94 -16.77 23.35
C GLU A 29 -16.11 -15.54 23.00
N ASN A 30 -14.78 -15.67 22.96
CA ASN A 30 -13.89 -14.59 22.54
C ASN A 30 -14.05 -14.28 21.05
N ALA A 31 -14.21 -15.30 20.21
CA ALA A 31 -14.47 -15.13 18.77
C ALA A 31 -15.81 -14.42 18.54
N VAL A 32 -16.88 -14.87 19.21
CA VAL A 32 -18.21 -14.24 19.15
C VAL A 32 -18.14 -12.78 19.62
N LYS A 33 -17.50 -12.48 20.75
CA LYS A 33 -17.35 -11.10 21.24
C LYS A 33 -16.53 -10.21 20.29
N ALA A 34 -15.51 -10.78 19.66
CA ALA A 34 -14.69 -10.08 18.67
C ALA A 34 -15.48 -9.81 17.38
N GLU A 35 -16.36 -10.73 16.99
CA GLU A 35 -17.28 -10.59 15.86
C GLU A 35 -18.36 -9.53 16.14
N GLU A 36 -19.01 -9.58 17.30
CA GLU A 36 -20.06 -8.64 17.72
C GLU A 36 -19.60 -7.17 17.80
N ASN A 37 -18.32 -6.93 18.12
CA ASN A 37 -17.75 -5.58 18.25
C ASN A 37 -16.83 -5.19 17.09
N SER A 38 -16.84 -5.96 16.01
CA SER A 38 -15.99 -5.70 14.86
C SER A 38 -16.55 -4.56 14.04
N LYS A 39 -15.67 -3.63 13.65
CA LYS A 39 -15.96 -2.56 12.69
C LYS A 39 -16.38 -3.06 11.29
N PHE A 40 -16.27 -4.37 11.04
CA PHE A 40 -16.68 -5.05 9.81
C PHE A 40 -18.09 -5.65 9.87
N HIS A 41 -18.73 -5.67 11.05
CA HIS A 41 -20.12 -6.10 11.19
C HIS A 41 -21.01 -4.90 11.45
N ARG A 42 -21.91 -4.63 10.50
CA ARG A 42 -22.92 -3.59 10.61
C ARG A 42 -24.20 -4.20 11.16
N THR A 43 -24.93 -3.46 12.00
CA THR A 43 -26.29 -3.84 12.36
C THR A 43 -27.24 -3.63 11.18
N GLU A 44 -28.37 -4.33 11.13
CA GLU A 44 -29.39 -4.17 10.07
C GLU A 44 -29.79 -2.69 9.88
N ARG A 45 -29.93 -1.95 10.99
CA ARG A 45 -30.21 -0.51 10.96
C ARG A 45 -29.08 0.30 10.30
N GLU A 46 -27.83 -0.10 10.50
CA GLU A 46 -26.68 0.58 9.90
C GLU A 46 -26.56 0.29 8.41
N GLU A 47 -26.85 -0.94 8.00
CA GLU A 47 -26.97 -1.31 6.59
C GLU A 47 -28.08 -0.51 5.90
N GLU A 48 -29.25 -0.40 6.53
CA GLU A 48 -30.37 0.40 6.01
C GLU A 48 -29.98 1.89 5.87
N LEU A 49 -29.31 2.47 6.88
CA LEU A 49 -28.82 3.85 6.81
C LEU A 49 -27.83 4.07 5.66
N SER A 50 -26.91 3.13 5.44
CA SER A 50 -25.96 3.17 4.33
C SER A 50 -26.67 3.08 2.98
N ALA A 51 -27.62 2.15 2.85
CA ALA A 51 -28.42 1.97 1.63
C ALA A 51 -29.26 3.23 1.30
N GLN A 52 -29.94 3.81 2.29
CA GLN A 52 -30.72 5.04 2.11
C GLN A 52 -29.82 6.22 1.70
N PHE A 53 -28.61 6.31 2.26
CA PHE A 53 -27.63 7.31 1.86
C PHE A 53 -27.24 7.15 0.38
N MET A 54 -26.88 5.94 -0.05
CA MET A 54 -26.51 5.67 -1.44
C MET A 54 -27.65 6.02 -2.41
N LEU A 55 -28.89 5.61 -2.10
CA LEU A 55 -30.05 5.91 -2.94
C LEU A 55 -30.32 7.41 -3.05
N LYS A 56 -30.12 8.16 -1.96
CA LYS A 56 -30.42 9.59 -1.91
C LYS A 56 -29.38 10.45 -2.62
N TYR A 57 -28.10 10.08 -2.54
CA TYR A 57 -26.98 10.91 -2.99
C TYR A 57 -26.15 10.27 -4.11
N SER A 58 -26.67 9.24 -4.78
CA SER A 58 -25.93 8.44 -5.78
C SER A 58 -25.18 9.30 -6.80
N TYR A 59 -25.87 10.26 -7.42
CA TYR A 59 -25.27 11.12 -8.45
C TYR A 59 -24.09 11.96 -7.93
N GLU A 60 -24.24 12.60 -6.77
CA GLU A 60 -23.16 13.41 -6.18
C GLU A 60 -22.02 12.52 -5.69
N LEU A 61 -22.36 11.37 -5.09
CA LEU A 61 -21.42 10.39 -4.60
C LEU A 61 -20.54 9.84 -5.72
N ASP A 62 -21.14 9.45 -6.84
CA ASP A 62 -20.44 8.95 -8.02
C ASP A 62 -19.44 9.99 -8.53
N ALA A 63 -19.81 11.27 -8.56
CA ALA A 63 -18.90 12.33 -8.99
C ALA A 63 -17.67 12.45 -8.06
N TYR A 64 -17.88 12.39 -6.74
CA TYR A 64 -16.78 12.42 -5.77
C TYR A 64 -15.88 11.18 -5.84
N ILE A 65 -16.47 10.00 -5.98
CA ILE A 65 -15.74 8.73 -6.06
C ILE A 65 -14.91 8.67 -7.33
N ASN A 66 -15.55 8.88 -8.48
CA ASN A 66 -14.90 8.86 -9.79
C ASN A 66 -13.72 9.83 -9.85
N GLN A 67 -13.81 10.98 -9.16
CA GLN A 67 -12.72 11.94 -9.15
C GLN A 67 -11.42 11.36 -8.58
N PHE A 68 -11.45 10.76 -7.38
CA PHE A 68 -10.20 10.25 -6.81
C PHE A 68 -9.78 8.91 -7.44
N GLU A 69 -10.71 8.03 -7.81
CA GLU A 69 -10.38 6.75 -8.43
C GLU A 69 -9.72 6.94 -9.80
N SER A 70 -10.28 7.80 -10.66
CA SER A 70 -9.69 8.10 -11.98
C SER A 70 -8.34 8.82 -11.88
N LEU A 71 -8.18 9.74 -10.92
CA LEU A 71 -6.88 10.38 -10.67
C LEU A 71 -5.83 9.35 -10.24
N TYR A 72 -6.20 8.40 -9.37
CA TYR A 72 -5.29 7.37 -8.92
C TYR A 72 -4.90 6.40 -10.04
N GLU A 73 -5.87 5.99 -10.87
CA GLU A 73 -5.61 5.18 -12.06
C GLU A 73 -4.66 5.90 -13.03
N LYS A 74 -4.92 7.18 -13.30
CA LYS A 74 -4.06 8.00 -14.16
C LYS A 74 -2.64 8.11 -13.59
N ALA A 75 -2.51 8.28 -12.28
CA ALA A 75 -1.20 8.30 -11.62
C ALA A 75 -0.45 6.96 -11.77
N TYR A 76 -1.15 5.83 -11.73
CA TYR A 76 -0.56 4.51 -11.93
C TYR A 76 0.03 4.34 -13.34
N GLN A 77 -0.64 4.89 -14.35
CA GLN A 77 -0.22 4.83 -15.76
C GLN A 77 0.86 5.87 -16.12
N THR A 78 1.06 6.88 -15.27
CA THR A 78 1.99 7.99 -15.53
C THR A 78 3.43 7.57 -15.22
N LYS A 79 4.31 7.68 -16.23
CA LYS A 79 5.75 7.35 -16.09
C LYS A 79 6.57 8.49 -15.47
N ASN A 80 6.29 9.74 -15.86
CA ASN A 80 7.00 10.89 -15.33
C ASN A 80 6.73 11.01 -13.82
N LEU A 81 7.77 10.95 -13.01
CA LEU A 81 7.62 10.94 -11.55
C LEU A 81 7.07 12.26 -10.99
N SER A 82 7.40 13.41 -11.58
CA SER A 82 6.85 14.69 -11.13
C SER A 82 5.34 14.75 -11.37
N ASP A 83 4.91 14.44 -12.60
CA ASP A 83 3.48 14.42 -12.95
C ASP A 83 2.71 13.39 -12.11
N LYS A 84 3.32 12.24 -11.84
CA LYS A 84 2.75 11.20 -10.98
C LYS A 84 2.58 11.69 -9.54
N ILE A 85 3.58 12.38 -8.98
CA ILE A 85 3.52 12.97 -7.64
C ILE A 85 2.39 14.01 -7.58
N ASP A 86 2.28 14.86 -8.59
CA ASP A 86 1.21 15.87 -8.65
C ASP A 86 -0.18 15.24 -8.70
N LEU A 87 -0.38 14.23 -9.56
CA LEU A 87 -1.63 13.47 -9.62
C LEU A 87 -1.96 12.80 -8.29
N LEU A 88 -1.00 12.14 -7.64
CA LEU A 88 -1.21 11.49 -6.34
C LEU A 88 -1.58 12.50 -5.25
N ASN A 89 -0.96 13.67 -5.23
CA ASN A 89 -1.33 14.76 -4.32
C ASN A 89 -2.77 15.25 -4.58
N GLU A 90 -3.19 15.35 -5.84
CA GLU A 90 -4.57 15.67 -6.19
C GLU A 90 -5.55 14.55 -5.82
N THR A 91 -5.16 13.29 -5.97
CA THR A 91 -5.92 12.12 -5.51
C THR A 91 -6.18 12.21 -4.01
N VAL A 92 -5.16 12.48 -3.19
CA VAL A 92 -5.30 12.65 -1.74
C VAL A 92 -6.32 13.75 -1.41
N LYS A 93 -6.20 14.92 -2.05
CA LYS A 93 -7.15 16.03 -1.84
C LYS A 93 -8.58 15.64 -2.23
N SER A 94 -8.75 14.93 -3.33
CA SER A 94 -10.06 14.51 -3.83
C SER A 94 -10.70 13.43 -2.95
N PHE A 95 -9.91 12.47 -2.47
CA PHE A 95 -10.32 11.47 -1.48
C PHE A 95 -10.85 12.13 -0.21
N GLU A 96 -10.12 13.12 0.32
CA GLU A 96 -10.53 13.86 1.51
C GLU A 96 -11.82 14.67 1.32
N ARG A 97 -12.05 15.19 0.11
CA ARG A 97 -13.32 15.84 -0.24
C ARG A 97 -14.48 14.84 -0.26
N ALA A 98 -14.28 13.67 -0.87
CA ALA A 98 -15.27 12.59 -0.89
C ALA A 98 -15.63 12.12 0.53
N ARG A 99 -14.61 11.91 1.36
CA ARG A 99 -14.78 11.58 2.79
C ARG A 99 -15.61 12.63 3.51
N LYS A 100 -15.22 13.90 3.40
CA LYS A 100 -15.91 15.02 4.05
C LYS A 100 -17.36 15.13 3.59
N PHE A 101 -17.63 14.93 2.29
CA PHE A 101 -18.98 14.90 1.75
C PHE A 101 -19.81 13.80 2.43
N CYS A 102 -19.35 12.54 2.39
CA CYS A 102 -20.07 11.40 2.95
C CYS A 102 -20.34 11.59 4.44
N TYR A 103 -19.33 12.00 5.20
CA TYR A 103 -19.43 12.22 6.64
C TYR A 103 -20.41 13.37 6.98
N SER A 104 -20.48 14.40 6.14
CA SER A 104 -21.42 15.53 6.33
C SER A 104 -22.90 15.16 6.13
N LYS A 105 -23.20 14.03 5.47
CA LYS A 105 -24.58 13.57 5.21
C LYS A 105 -25.13 12.66 6.32
N GLY A 106 -24.38 12.47 7.40
CA GLY A 106 -24.80 11.74 8.58
C GLY A 106 -24.24 10.32 8.68
N LYS A 107 -24.84 9.52 9.57
CA LYS A 107 -24.32 8.18 9.93
C LYS A 107 -24.27 7.23 8.73
N GLY A 108 -25.28 7.26 7.85
CA GLY A 108 -25.31 6.42 6.63
C GLY A 108 -24.13 6.67 5.69
N GLY A 109 -23.81 7.94 5.41
CA GLY A 109 -22.66 8.29 4.58
C GLY A 109 -21.32 7.98 5.24
N THR A 110 -21.24 8.13 6.57
CA THR A 110 -20.06 7.74 7.34
C THR A 110 -19.80 6.23 7.22
N ILE A 111 -20.84 5.42 7.43
CA ILE A 111 -20.76 3.95 7.31
C ILE A 111 -20.35 3.55 5.90
N PHE A 112 -21.04 4.09 4.88
CA PHE A 112 -20.73 3.83 3.49
C PHE A 112 -19.25 4.07 3.19
N PHE A 113 -18.73 5.25 3.51
CA PHE A 113 -17.36 5.60 3.15
C PHE A 113 -16.33 4.78 3.93
N GLN A 114 -16.63 4.47 5.18
CA GLN A 114 -15.80 3.59 6.00
C GLN A 114 -15.69 2.20 5.37
N ASP A 115 -16.81 1.57 5.04
CA ASP A 115 -16.85 0.20 4.53
C ASP A 115 -16.20 0.10 3.14
N MET A 116 -16.40 1.12 2.30
CA MET A 116 -15.91 1.11 0.93
C MET A 116 -14.44 1.54 0.79
N TYR A 117 -13.91 2.35 1.72
CA TYR A 117 -12.60 3.00 1.51
C TYR A 117 -11.69 3.12 2.74
N GLU A 118 -12.16 2.99 3.97
CA GLU A 118 -11.32 3.17 5.17
C GLU A 118 -11.09 1.89 5.96
N TYR A 119 -12.03 0.95 5.91
CA TYR A 119 -11.99 -0.34 6.56
C TYR A 119 -11.90 -1.47 5.53
N LEU A 120 -11.00 -1.31 4.56
CA LEU A 120 -10.66 -2.38 3.64
C LEU A 120 -9.85 -3.44 4.38
N HIS A 121 -9.97 -4.68 3.94
CA HIS A 121 -9.19 -5.79 4.47
C HIS A 121 -8.87 -6.78 3.35
N ASN A 122 -7.74 -7.47 3.48
CA ASN A 122 -7.37 -8.57 2.59
C ASN A 122 -6.63 -9.66 3.40
N SER A 123 -6.25 -10.76 2.77
CA SER A 123 -5.57 -11.87 3.44
C SER A 123 -4.26 -11.49 4.14
N ASN A 124 -3.65 -10.37 3.76
CA ASN A 124 -2.36 -9.91 4.28
C ASN A 124 -2.50 -8.75 5.29
N ASN A 125 -3.55 -7.93 5.18
CA ASN A 125 -3.77 -6.74 6.01
C ASN A 125 -5.16 -6.75 6.61
N GLN A 126 -5.21 -6.81 7.95
CA GLN A 126 -6.45 -6.91 8.71
C GLN A 126 -7.31 -5.65 8.63
N CYS A 127 -6.71 -4.47 8.40
CA CYS A 127 -7.44 -3.24 8.09
C CYS A 127 -6.51 -2.19 7.47
N PHE A 128 -6.89 -1.63 6.32
CA PHE A 128 -6.20 -0.51 5.68
C PHE A 128 -7.21 0.42 5.00
N SER A 129 -6.81 1.67 4.78
CA SER A 129 -7.57 2.60 3.95
C SER A 129 -7.04 2.62 2.52
N TYR A 130 -7.91 2.88 1.56
CA TYR A 130 -7.54 3.27 0.21
C TYR A 130 -6.56 4.47 0.21
N LEU A 131 -6.71 5.40 1.16
CA LEU A 131 -5.80 6.52 1.34
C LEU A 131 -4.38 6.08 1.71
N ASP A 132 -4.23 5.00 2.46
CA ASP A 132 -2.90 4.46 2.82
C ASP A 132 -2.17 3.96 1.57
N ASN A 133 -2.89 3.35 0.62
CA ASN A 133 -2.33 2.93 -0.66
C ASN A 133 -1.89 4.12 -1.52
N ILE A 134 -2.70 5.18 -1.57
CA ILE A 134 -2.37 6.42 -2.29
C ILE A 134 -1.10 7.05 -1.69
N LYS A 135 -1.04 7.18 -0.36
CA LYS A 135 0.11 7.76 0.35
C LYS A 135 1.37 6.91 0.19
N SER A 136 1.27 5.59 0.33
CA SER A 136 2.39 4.68 0.09
C SER A 136 2.93 4.82 -1.35
N SER A 137 2.04 4.96 -2.33
CA SER A 137 2.44 5.20 -3.72
C SER A 137 3.09 6.57 -3.92
N LEU A 138 2.63 7.59 -3.22
CA LEU A 138 3.21 8.94 -3.23
C LEU A 138 4.61 8.94 -2.62
N ASP A 139 4.77 8.35 -1.44
CA ASP A 139 6.06 8.24 -0.74
C ASP A 139 7.06 7.46 -1.59
N ALA A 140 6.64 6.36 -2.23
CA ALA A 140 7.47 5.60 -3.14
C ALA A 140 7.90 6.42 -4.37
N ALA A 141 7.00 7.21 -4.96
CA ALA A 141 7.33 8.07 -6.10
C ALA A 141 8.31 9.18 -5.73
N ILE A 142 8.11 9.82 -4.57
CA ILE A 142 9.03 10.85 -4.02
C ILE A 142 10.40 10.23 -3.74
N TYR A 143 10.44 9.10 -3.03
CA TYR A 143 11.69 8.42 -2.72
C TYR A 143 12.45 8.03 -3.99
N GLN A 144 11.75 7.51 -5.00
CA GLN A 144 12.34 7.18 -6.28
C GLN A 144 12.95 8.41 -6.98
N LYS A 145 12.20 9.51 -7.02
CA LYS A 145 12.59 10.75 -7.70
C LYS A 145 13.73 11.49 -6.99
N ASP A 146 13.62 11.65 -5.68
CA ASP A 146 14.45 12.59 -4.92
C ASP A 146 15.63 11.90 -4.22
N VAL A 147 15.57 10.57 -4.05
CA VAL A 147 16.64 9.80 -3.39
C VAL A 147 17.27 8.81 -4.35
N VAL A 148 16.49 7.91 -4.96
CA VAL A 148 17.05 6.78 -5.71
C VAL A 148 17.75 7.23 -6.99
N ILE A 149 17.05 7.97 -7.86
CA ILE A 149 17.59 8.41 -9.15
C ILE A 149 18.83 9.29 -8.96
N PRO A 150 18.82 10.35 -8.12
CA PRO A 150 20.00 11.20 -7.92
C PRO A 150 21.21 10.42 -7.43
N ASN A 151 21.05 9.57 -6.41
CA ASN A 151 22.16 8.77 -5.88
C ASN A 151 22.73 7.79 -6.92
N ILE A 152 21.88 7.16 -7.75
CA ILE A 152 22.36 6.29 -8.83
C ILE A 152 23.14 7.11 -9.88
N MET A 153 22.58 8.25 -10.31
CA MET A 153 23.23 9.12 -11.30
C MET A 153 24.57 9.66 -10.80
N ASP A 154 24.64 10.08 -9.54
CA ASP A 154 25.87 10.57 -8.91
C ASP A 154 26.95 9.48 -8.88
N VAL A 155 26.59 8.26 -8.49
CA VAL A 155 27.54 7.13 -8.46
C VAL A 155 28.08 6.81 -9.85
N ILE A 156 27.23 6.78 -10.87
CA ILE A 156 27.67 6.52 -12.25
C ILE A 156 28.54 7.67 -12.77
N THR A 157 28.18 8.92 -12.48
CA THR A 157 28.94 10.11 -12.89
C THR A 157 30.33 10.13 -12.26
N GLN A 158 30.44 9.81 -10.98
CA GLN A 158 31.72 9.80 -10.25
C GLN A 158 32.59 8.58 -10.58
N ASN A 159 31.99 7.51 -11.09
CA ASN A 159 32.65 6.24 -11.38
C ASN A 159 32.30 5.78 -12.80
N ASP A 160 32.61 6.61 -13.81
CA ASP A 160 32.29 6.28 -15.20
C ASP A 160 32.87 4.91 -15.60
N GLY A 161 32.04 4.07 -16.25
CA GLY A 161 32.40 2.69 -16.58
C GLY A 161 32.31 1.69 -15.42
N ILE A 162 31.75 2.07 -14.27
CA ILE A 162 31.53 1.13 -13.16
C ILE A 162 30.65 -0.05 -13.60
N TYR A 163 31.02 -1.26 -13.16
CA TYR A 163 30.17 -2.44 -13.31
C TYR A 163 28.92 -2.36 -12.42
N GLN A 164 27.74 -2.68 -12.97
CA GLN A 164 26.49 -2.77 -12.22
C GLN A 164 26.58 -3.71 -11.01
N SER A 165 27.41 -4.75 -11.05
CA SER A 165 27.65 -5.63 -9.88
C SER A 165 28.32 -4.91 -8.69
N LYS A 166 29.01 -3.80 -8.95
CA LYS A 166 29.73 -3.00 -7.96
C LYS A 166 28.95 -1.79 -7.46
N ILE A 167 27.93 -1.33 -8.21
CA ILE A 167 27.12 -0.15 -7.82
C ILE A 167 26.50 -0.30 -6.42
N TYR A 168 26.11 -1.51 -6.03
CA TYR A 168 25.49 -1.77 -4.72
C TYR A 168 26.40 -1.48 -3.52
N GLN A 169 27.72 -1.40 -3.74
CA GLN A 169 28.67 -1.04 -2.68
C GLN A 169 28.56 0.44 -2.30
N PHE A 170 28.11 1.28 -3.23
CA PHE A 170 27.93 2.72 -3.05
C PHE A 170 26.53 3.09 -2.58
N LEU A 171 25.57 2.15 -2.70
CA LEU A 171 24.16 2.36 -2.36
C LEU A 171 23.69 1.31 -1.34
N PRO A 172 24.31 1.21 -0.15
CA PRO A 172 23.99 0.15 0.82
C PRO A 172 22.56 0.25 1.36
N ASP A 173 22.01 1.47 1.43
CA ASP A 173 20.68 1.74 1.99
C ASP A 173 19.55 1.60 0.96
N ILE A 174 19.88 1.43 -0.33
CA ILE A 174 18.88 1.25 -1.40
C ILE A 174 18.75 -0.23 -1.73
N ASN A 175 17.52 -0.72 -1.69
CA ASN A 175 17.22 -2.10 -2.05
C ASN A 175 17.74 -2.43 -3.46
N ARG A 176 18.44 -3.56 -3.61
CA ARG A 176 19.05 -3.98 -4.89
C ARG A 176 18.04 -4.10 -6.03
N THR A 177 16.83 -4.58 -5.75
CA THR A 177 15.76 -4.71 -6.73
C THR A 177 15.30 -3.34 -7.23
N VAL A 178 15.25 -2.33 -6.34
CA VAL A 178 14.92 -0.95 -6.70
C VAL A 178 16.01 -0.36 -7.61
N VAL A 179 17.29 -0.54 -7.24
CA VAL A 179 18.42 -0.12 -8.09
C VAL A 179 18.34 -0.76 -9.48
N GLN A 180 18.07 -2.07 -9.55
CA GLN A 180 17.99 -2.79 -10.83
C GLN A 180 16.87 -2.30 -11.74
N HIS A 181 15.67 -2.05 -11.20
CA HIS A 181 14.56 -1.51 -11.99
C HIS A 181 14.88 -0.08 -12.44
N THR A 182 15.37 0.76 -11.53
CA THR A 182 15.74 2.15 -11.84
C THR A 182 16.77 2.24 -12.96
N LEU A 183 17.79 1.37 -12.95
CA LEU A 183 18.79 1.34 -14.02
C LEU A 183 18.19 0.96 -15.40
N LYS A 184 17.17 0.10 -15.43
CA LYS A 184 16.46 -0.23 -16.68
C LYS A 184 15.62 0.95 -17.16
N ASP A 185 14.94 1.63 -16.23
CA ASP A 185 14.10 2.79 -16.56
C ASP A 185 14.97 3.94 -17.07
N LEU A 186 16.09 4.24 -16.41
CA LEU A 186 17.05 5.25 -16.86
C LEU A 186 17.70 4.92 -18.22
N GLU A 187 17.92 3.65 -18.53
CA GLU A 187 18.36 3.22 -19.86
C GLU A 187 17.26 3.41 -20.91
N ALA A 188 16.02 3.06 -20.58
CA ALA A 188 14.87 3.25 -21.47
C ALA A 188 14.55 4.72 -21.75
N ASP A 189 14.80 5.60 -20.76
CA ASP A 189 14.66 7.05 -20.84
C ASP A 189 15.90 7.74 -21.44
N ASP A 190 16.86 6.97 -21.96
CA ASP A 190 18.09 7.43 -22.60
C ASP A 190 19.01 8.30 -21.71
N LYS A 191 18.88 8.19 -20.38
CA LYS A 191 19.71 8.93 -19.41
C LYS A 191 21.04 8.26 -19.12
N ILE A 192 21.09 6.94 -19.26
CA ILE A 192 22.33 6.14 -19.13
C ILE A 192 22.48 5.17 -20.29
N SER A 193 23.67 4.60 -20.43
CA SER A 193 23.92 3.43 -21.27
C SER A 193 24.41 2.26 -20.41
N ARG A 194 23.97 1.05 -20.77
CA ARG A 194 24.37 -0.20 -20.11
C ARG A 194 25.06 -1.11 -21.12
N ILE A 195 26.38 -1.14 -21.11
CA ILE A 195 27.18 -1.92 -22.07
C ILE A 195 27.47 -3.29 -21.47
N LYS A 196 26.95 -4.37 -22.08
CA LYS A 196 27.17 -5.73 -21.58
C LYS A 196 28.64 -6.13 -21.69
N LYS A 197 29.22 -6.58 -20.57
CA LYS A 197 30.60 -7.08 -20.45
C LYS A 197 30.61 -8.36 -19.62
N GLY A 198 30.70 -9.49 -20.30
CA GLY A 198 30.59 -10.82 -19.68
C GLY A 198 29.27 -10.98 -18.93
N ASN A 199 29.35 -11.18 -17.61
CA ASN A 199 28.21 -11.40 -16.72
C ASN A 199 27.67 -10.12 -16.06
N SER A 200 28.17 -8.94 -16.45
CA SER A 200 27.73 -7.65 -15.90
C SER A 200 27.55 -6.60 -17.01
N TYR A 201 27.18 -5.39 -16.60
CA TYR A 201 27.02 -4.23 -17.48
C TYR A 201 27.91 -3.10 -16.97
N GLU A 202 28.69 -2.48 -17.84
CA GLU A 202 29.33 -1.19 -17.58
C GLU A 202 28.29 -0.09 -17.72
N LEU A 203 28.30 0.86 -16.80
CA LEU A 203 27.34 1.95 -16.71
C LEU A 203 28.02 3.27 -17.09
N HIS A 204 27.37 4.04 -17.96
CA HIS A 204 27.82 5.39 -18.33
C HIS A 204 26.63 6.34 -18.35
N VAL A 205 26.82 7.57 -17.90
CA VAL A 205 25.83 8.64 -18.11
C VAL A 205 25.86 9.05 -19.58
N LYS A 206 24.69 9.25 -20.17
CA LYS A 206 24.59 9.88 -21.49
C LYS A 206 24.54 11.39 -21.26
N ASN A 207 25.59 12.08 -21.70
CA ASN A 207 25.57 13.53 -21.73
C ASN A 207 24.62 13.98 -22.85
N GLU A 208 23.68 14.85 -22.52
CA GLU A 208 22.87 15.60 -23.51
C GLU A 208 23.76 16.51 -24.37
#